data_AF-A0A8S2FII2-F1
#
_entry.id   AF-A0A8S2FII2-F1
#
_cell.length_a   1.000
_cell.length_b   1.000
_cell.length_c   1.000
_cell.angle_alpha   90.00
_cell.angle_beta   90.00
_cell.angle_gamma   90.00
#
_symmetry.space_group_name_H-M   'P 1'
#
loop_
_entity.id
_entity.type
_entity.pdbx_description
1 polymer ?
#
loop_
_entity_poly.entity_id
_entity_poly.type
_entity_poly.pdbx_seq_one_letter_code
_entity_poly.pdbx_strand_id
1 'polypeptide(L)'
;LQKTCCPCCFGRSCLVPNQGYLSEAGASLIDTKLKLNVVPKTKVVRLAADSFNYPAYKRKWMTAKREINERVSAQFHGRRVFQPRGLPTKIGSFQLFVEGYSDADVLLKQIDHDSLTEEVSQQFQRKFERLVVLDYIIRNTDRNNGNWLIKYDKTACDRDR
;
A
#
# COMPACT_ATOMS: atom_id res chain seq x y z
N LEU A 1 -23.99 -20.98 0.63
CA LEU A 1 -23.23 -19.70 0.53
C LEU A 1 -22.48 -19.58 -0.82
N GLN A 2 -23.08 -20.03 -1.92
CA GLN A 2 -22.58 -19.80 -3.29
C GLN A 2 -23.80 -19.65 -4.21
N LYS A 3 -24.53 -18.56 -3.97
CA LYS A 3 -25.43 -17.98 -4.98
C LYS A 3 -25.02 -16.52 -5.03
N THR A 4 -24.15 -16.20 -5.97
CA THR A 4 -23.76 -14.83 -6.34
C THR A 4 -24.98 -14.17 -6.98
N CYS A 5 -26.01 -13.92 -6.17
CA CYS A 5 -27.26 -13.26 -6.53
C CYS A 5 -27.14 -11.73 -6.39
N CYS A 6 -25.91 -11.21 -6.32
CA CYS A 6 -25.65 -9.79 -6.16
C CYS A 6 -24.58 -9.35 -7.18
N PRO A 7 -24.92 -8.51 -8.16
CA PRO A 7 -23.99 -8.01 -9.18
C PRO A 7 -22.98 -6.98 -8.61
N CYS A 8 -22.78 -6.94 -7.29
CA CYS A 8 -21.84 -6.07 -6.60
C CYS A 8 -20.71 -6.86 -5.92
N CYS A 9 -20.75 -8.20 -5.98
CA CYS A 9 -19.67 -9.09 -5.54
C CYS A 9 -18.73 -9.44 -6.70
N PHE A 10 -18.48 -8.49 -7.61
CA PHE A 10 -17.43 -8.62 -8.63
C PHE A 10 -16.07 -8.50 -7.95
N GLY A 11 -15.51 -9.65 -7.60
CA GLY A 11 -14.11 -9.82 -7.24
C GLY A 11 -13.62 -11.13 -7.86
N ARG A 12 -12.31 -11.37 -7.84
CA ARG A 12 -11.78 -12.69 -8.22
C ARG A 12 -12.36 -13.71 -7.24
N SER A 13 -13.18 -14.64 -7.74
CA SER A 13 -13.90 -15.62 -6.91
C SER A 13 -12.99 -16.53 -6.08
N CYS A 14 -11.70 -16.61 -6.44
CA CYS A 14 -10.66 -17.32 -5.71
C CYS A 14 -10.02 -16.51 -4.55
N LEU A 15 -10.41 -15.24 -4.35
CA LEU A 15 -9.91 -14.38 -3.28
C LEU A 15 -10.96 -14.18 -2.20
N VAL A 16 -10.53 -14.17 -0.93
CA VAL A 16 -11.42 -13.90 0.20
C VAL A 16 -11.85 -12.42 0.17
N PRO A 17 -13.16 -12.11 0.18
CA PRO A 17 -13.64 -10.73 0.14
C PRO A 17 -13.11 -9.88 1.30
N ASN A 18 -12.79 -8.60 1.01
CA ASN A 18 -12.37 -7.59 1.99
C ASN A 18 -11.11 -7.91 2.82
N GLN A 19 -10.26 -8.85 2.38
CA GLN A 19 -9.01 -9.20 3.03
C GLN A 19 -7.75 -8.71 2.29
N GLY A 20 -7.89 -7.78 1.34
CA GLY A 20 -6.77 -7.26 0.55
C GLY A 20 -5.64 -6.70 1.44
N TYR A 21 -5.98 -5.93 2.48
CA TYR A 21 -4.99 -5.37 3.40
C TYR A 21 -4.18 -6.43 4.18
N LEU A 22 -4.76 -7.62 4.43
CA LEU A 22 -4.03 -8.75 5.02
C LEU A 22 -3.10 -9.39 4.00
N SER A 23 -3.51 -9.47 2.72
CA SER A 23 -2.64 -9.94 1.63
C SER A 23 -1.40 -9.06 1.51
N GLU A 24 -1.56 -7.74 1.55
CA GLU A 24 -0.46 -6.77 1.50
C GLU A 24 0.53 -6.92 2.66
N ALA A 25 0.02 -6.99 3.89
CA ALA A 25 0.84 -7.21 5.08
C ALA A 25 1.50 -8.61 5.06
N GLY A 26 0.79 -9.62 4.55
CA GLY A 26 1.28 -10.98 4.38
C GLY A 26 2.43 -11.08 3.39
N ALA A 27 2.39 -10.37 2.27
CA ALA A 27 3.48 -10.31 1.31
C ALA A 27 4.77 -9.77 1.97
N SER A 28 4.66 -8.70 2.77
CA SER A 28 5.81 -8.15 3.51
C SER A 28 6.32 -9.10 4.62
N LEU A 29 5.43 -9.88 5.23
CA LEU A 29 5.80 -10.91 6.20
C LEU A 29 6.61 -12.04 5.55
N ILE A 30 6.15 -12.56 4.40
CA ILE A 30 6.84 -13.61 3.64
C ILE A 30 8.18 -13.11 3.11
N ASP A 31 8.22 -11.89 2.55
CA ASP A 31 9.46 -11.23 2.12
C ASP A 31 10.51 -11.18 3.25
N THR A 32 10.09 -10.76 4.45
CA THR A 32 10.96 -10.68 5.63
C THR A 32 11.43 -12.07 6.08
N LYS A 33 10.53 -13.07 6.06
CA LYS A 33 10.84 -14.44 6.47
C LYS A 33 11.85 -15.11 5.55
N LEU A 34 11.74 -14.86 4.25
CA LEU A 34 12.62 -15.40 3.21
C LEU A 34 13.84 -14.52 2.90
N LYS A 35 13.96 -13.36 3.56
CA LYS A 35 15.04 -12.38 3.38
C LYS A 35 15.20 -11.91 1.91
N LEU A 36 14.08 -11.79 1.20
CA LEU A 36 14.08 -11.35 -0.21
C LEU A 36 14.39 -9.85 -0.33
N ASN A 37 13.82 -9.05 0.58
CA ASN A 37 13.99 -7.60 0.65
C ASN A 37 13.58 -6.88 -0.65
N VAL A 38 12.49 -7.33 -1.26
CA VAL A 38 11.89 -6.74 -2.46
C VAL A 38 10.56 -6.04 -2.16
N VAL A 39 9.88 -6.37 -1.06
CA VAL A 39 8.64 -5.70 -0.63
C VAL A 39 8.98 -4.62 0.42
N PRO A 40 8.63 -3.34 0.17
CA PRO A 40 8.72 -2.31 1.21
C PRO A 40 7.93 -2.72 2.45
N LYS A 41 8.39 -2.37 3.66
CA LYS A 41 7.74 -2.85 4.89
C LYS A 41 6.28 -2.43 4.94
N THR A 42 5.40 -3.41 5.08
CA THR A 42 3.95 -3.22 5.13
C THR A 42 3.37 -3.88 6.38
N LYS A 43 2.55 -3.14 7.12
CA LYS A 43 1.86 -3.66 8.32
C LYS A 43 0.40 -3.28 8.34
N VAL A 44 -0.39 -4.02 9.10
CA VAL A 44 -1.78 -3.65 9.41
C VAL A 44 -1.78 -2.55 10.46
N VAL A 45 -2.42 -1.43 10.15
CA VAL A 45 -2.50 -0.27 11.05
C VAL A 45 -3.95 0.20 11.19
N ARG A 46 -4.19 1.06 12.19
CA ARG A 46 -5.45 1.77 12.38
C ARG A 46 -5.20 3.27 12.33
N LEU A 47 -5.73 3.95 11.33
CA LEU A 47 -5.51 5.38 11.10
C LEU A 47 -6.84 6.11 10.96
N ALA A 48 -6.88 7.38 11.37
CA ALA A 48 -7.99 8.28 11.11
C ALA A 48 -7.44 9.55 10.45
N ALA A 49 -8.01 9.95 9.33
CA ALA A 49 -7.68 11.19 8.62
C ALA A 49 -8.94 11.77 7.97
N ASP A 50 -9.06 13.10 7.88
CA ASP A 50 -10.22 13.76 7.28
C ASP A 50 -10.38 13.46 5.78
N SER A 51 -9.28 13.16 5.10
CA SER A 51 -9.24 12.77 3.68
C SER A 51 -9.80 11.36 3.41
N PHE A 52 -9.95 10.51 4.43
CA PHE A 52 -10.50 9.16 4.24
C PHE A 52 -12.01 9.19 3.97
N ASN A 53 -12.51 8.27 3.15
CA ASN A 53 -13.94 8.22 2.80
C ASN A 53 -14.83 7.73 3.95
N TYR A 54 -15.46 8.63 4.72
CA TYR A 54 -16.46 8.26 5.73
C TYR A 54 -17.88 8.52 5.24
N PRO A 55 -18.86 7.71 5.66
CA PRO A 55 -20.27 8.00 5.43
C PRO A 55 -20.66 9.40 5.91
N ALA A 56 -21.55 10.07 5.18
CA ALA A 56 -21.96 11.44 5.46
C ALA A 56 -22.46 11.63 6.90
N TYR A 57 -23.19 10.66 7.45
CA TYR A 57 -23.69 10.72 8.83
C TYR A 57 -22.55 10.77 9.86
N LYS A 58 -21.43 10.08 9.64
CA LYS A 58 -20.28 10.10 10.56
C LYS A 58 -19.63 11.47 10.57
N ARG A 59 -19.50 12.11 9.41
CA ARG A 59 -18.96 13.48 9.30
C ARG A 59 -19.89 14.49 9.98
N LYS A 60 -21.20 14.43 9.69
CA LYS A 60 -22.20 15.30 10.34
C LYS A 60 -22.21 15.14 11.86
N TRP A 61 -22.12 13.91 12.35
CA TRP A 61 -22.04 13.61 13.78
C TRP A 61 -20.79 14.20 14.43
N MET A 62 -19.65 14.16 13.74
CA MET A 62 -18.41 14.79 14.21
C MET A 62 -18.52 16.31 14.29
N THR A 63 -19.09 16.94 13.26
CA THR A 63 -19.34 18.39 13.27
C THR A 63 -20.29 18.78 14.41
N ALA A 64 -21.40 18.06 14.58
CA ALA A 64 -22.36 18.33 15.65
C ALA A 64 -21.75 18.20 17.06
N LYS A 65 -20.94 17.17 17.30
CA LYS A 65 -20.20 17.02 18.58
C LYS A 65 -19.26 18.18 18.84
N ARG A 66 -18.58 18.67 17.79
CA ARG A 66 -17.68 19.82 17.89
C ARG A 66 -18.47 21.09 18.24
N GLU A 67 -19.55 21.36 17.51
CA GLU A 67 -20.42 22.53 17.74
C GLU A 67 -21.03 22.53 19.16
N ILE A 68 -21.49 21.38 19.65
CA ILE A 68 -22.04 21.28 21.02
C ILE A 68 -20.95 21.58 22.06
N ASN A 69 -19.75 21.03 21.89
CA ASN A 69 -18.64 21.32 22.79
C ASN A 69 -18.22 22.80 22.75
N GLU A 70 -18.19 23.42 21.57
CA GLU A 70 -17.89 24.84 21.41
C GLU A 70 -18.93 25.71 22.15
N ARG A 71 -20.23 25.43 21.96
CA ARG A 71 -21.32 26.15 22.65
C ARG A 71 -21.26 25.99 24.17
N VAL A 72 -21.08 24.76 24.66
CA VAL A 72 -21.01 24.50 26.12
C VAL A 72 -19.76 25.10 26.72
N SER A 73 -18.62 25.04 26.03
CA SER A 73 -17.38 25.66 26.48
C SER A 73 -17.52 27.18 26.61
N ALA A 74 -18.22 27.83 25.69
CA ALA A 74 -18.51 29.26 25.75
C ALA A 74 -19.45 29.63 26.91
N GLN A 75 -20.50 28.83 27.13
CA GLN A 75 -21.51 29.12 28.16
C GLN A 75 -21.06 28.75 29.58
N PHE A 76 -20.25 27.69 29.74
CA PHE A 76 -19.89 27.11 31.03
C PHE A 76 -18.36 27.11 31.28
N HIS A 77 -17.66 28.18 30.87
CA HIS A 77 -16.26 28.44 31.20
C HIS A 77 -15.31 27.25 30.94
N GLY A 78 -15.30 26.73 29.70
CA GLY A 78 -14.37 25.67 29.30
C GLY A 78 -14.85 24.23 29.55
N ARG A 79 -16.08 24.05 30.07
CA ARG A 79 -16.67 22.72 30.26
C ARG A 79 -16.90 22.02 28.90
N ARG A 80 -16.55 20.73 28.81
CA ARG A 80 -16.78 19.89 27.62
C ARG A 80 -17.76 18.76 27.94
N VAL A 81 -18.66 18.47 27.00
CA VAL A 81 -19.65 17.38 27.13
C VAL A 81 -19.16 16.11 26.46
N PHE A 82 -18.57 16.25 25.27
CA PHE A 82 -18.01 15.14 24.53
C PHE A 82 -16.48 15.21 24.56
N GLN A 83 -15.83 14.05 24.65
CA GLN A 83 -14.40 14.00 24.37
C GLN A 83 -14.16 14.29 22.88
N PRO A 84 -13.15 15.09 22.52
CA PRO A 84 -12.72 15.28 21.14
C PRO A 84 -12.03 14.00 20.64
N ARG A 85 -12.81 12.93 20.49
CA ARG A 85 -12.39 11.75 19.74
C ARG A 85 -12.63 12.11 18.29
N GLY A 86 -11.57 12.22 17.50
CA GLY A 86 -11.65 12.52 16.06
C GLY A 86 -12.45 11.47 15.28
N LEU A 87 -12.34 11.49 13.96
CA LEU A 87 -12.97 10.48 13.11
C LEU A 87 -12.56 9.05 13.55
N PRO A 88 -13.44 8.06 13.41
CA PRO A 88 -13.13 6.69 13.83
C PRO A 88 -11.99 6.12 12.98
N THR A 89 -11.05 5.44 13.61
CA THR A 89 -9.94 4.82 12.88
C THR A 89 -10.42 3.74 11.93
N LYS A 90 -9.81 3.68 10.75
CA LYS A 90 -9.98 2.62 9.77
C LYS A 90 -8.79 1.68 9.81
N ILE A 91 -9.08 0.38 9.72
CA ILE A 91 -8.06 -0.65 9.53
C ILE A 91 -7.64 -0.70 8.07
N GLY A 92 -6.35 -0.89 7.81
CA GLY A 92 -5.80 -1.04 6.47
C GLY A 92 -4.33 -1.42 6.51
N SER A 93 -3.76 -1.69 5.34
CA SER A 93 -2.33 -1.89 5.15
C SER A 93 -1.66 -0.53 5.02
N PHE A 94 -0.48 -0.41 5.63
CA PHE A 94 0.37 0.76 5.50
C PHE A 94 1.76 0.31 5.08
N GLN A 95 2.10 0.65 3.85
CA GLN A 95 3.35 0.31 3.20
C GLN A 95 4.27 1.53 3.22
N LEU A 96 5.56 1.30 3.53
CA LEU A 96 6.56 2.36 3.43
C LEU A 96 6.73 2.80 1.96
N PHE A 97 6.75 4.10 1.76
CA PHE A 97 7.07 4.71 0.47
C PHE A 97 8.54 4.53 0.15
N VAL A 98 8.86 4.30 -1.13
CA VAL A 98 10.23 4.15 -1.64
C VAL A 98 10.51 5.19 -2.71
N GLU A 99 11.68 5.84 -2.63
CA GLU A 99 12.07 6.94 -3.50
C GLU A 99 13.03 6.51 -4.59
N GLY A 100 12.95 7.16 -5.76
CA GLY A 100 13.83 6.91 -6.90
C GLY A 100 13.54 5.61 -7.65
N TYR A 101 12.33 5.07 -7.48
CA TYR A 101 11.86 3.90 -8.21
C TYR A 101 10.94 4.34 -9.36
N SER A 102 10.95 3.58 -10.45
CA SER A 102 10.08 3.79 -11.61
C SER A 102 9.44 2.48 -12.03
N ASP A 103 8.32 2.55 -12.74
CA ASP A 103 7.60 1.37 -13.23
C ASP A 103 8.52 0.51 -14.10
N ALA A 104 8.48 -0.81 -13.87
CA ALA A 104 9.32 -1.74 -14.61
C ALA A 104 9.03 -1.68 -16.12
N ASP A 105 7.76 -1.57 -16.51
CA ASP A 105 7.39 -1.45 -17.93
C ASP A 105 8.02 -0.23 -18.62
N VAL A 106 8.10 0.91 -17.93
CA VAL A 106 8.72 2.12 -18.47
C VAL A 106 10.22 1.93 -18.61
N LEU A 107 10.86 1.43 -17.55
CA LEU A 107 12.31 1.30 -17.53
C LEU A 107 12.82 0.24 -18.51
N LEU A 108 12.16 -0.93 -18.57
CA LEU A 108 12.55 -2.01 -19.46
C LEU A 108 12.43 -1.65 -20.94
N LYS A 109 11.55 -0.70 -21.30
CA LYS A 109 11.46 -0.15 -22.66
C LYS A 109 12.55 0.87 -22.98
N GLN A 110 13.09 1.55 -21.97
CA GLN A 110 14.08 2.62 -22.12
C GLN A 110 15.52 2.14 -22.06
N ILE A 111 15.76 1.01 -21.38
CA ILE A 111 17.09 0.42 -21.26
C ILE A 111 17.44 -0.27 -22.57
N ASP A 112 18.56 0.14 -23.16
CA ASP A 112 19.19 -0.62 -24.23
C ASP A 112 19.97 -1.78 -23.60
N HIS A 113 19.51 -3.01 -23.81
CA HIS A 113 20.07 -4.21 -23.19
C HIS A 113 21.55 -4.41 -23.55
N ASP A 114 21.96 -4.02 -24.76
CA ASP A 114 23.34 -4.15 -25.23
C ASP A 114 24.30 -3.17 -24.55
N SER A 115 23.76 -2.17 -23.83
CA SER A 115 24.53 -1.14 -23.12
C SER A 115 24.76 -1.44 -21.64
N LEU A 116 24.08 -2.45 -21.07
CA LEU A 116 24.22 -2.80 -19.65
C LEU A 116 25.53 -3.56 -19.40
N THR A 117 26.22 -3.21 -18.31
CA THR A 117 27.34 -4.03 -17.85
C THR A 117 26.84 -5.38 -17.34
N GLU A 118 27.67 -6.41 -17.47
CA GLU A 118 27.36 -7.77 -17.03
C GLU A 118 27.02 -7.80 -15.52
N GLU A 119 27.71 -6.99 -14.72
CA GLU A 119 27.45 -6.88 -13.28
C GLU A 119 26.04 -6.35 -12.99
N VAL A 120 25.60 -5.31 -13.72
CA VAL A 120 24.25 -4.73 -13.55
C VAL A 120 23.18 -5.72 -14.02
N SER A 121 23.42 -6.42 -15.13
CA SER A 121 22.54 -7.46 -15.65
C SER A 121 22.34 -8.58 -14.63
N GLN A 122 23.44 -9.10 -14.05
CA GLN A 122 23.38 -10.14 -13.01
C GLN A 122 22.70 -9.64 -11.73
N GLN A 123 22.93 -8.39 -11.31
CA GLN A 123 22.24 -7.81 -10.15
C GLN A 123 20.73 -7.71 -10.40
N PHE A 124 20.32 -7.28 -11.60
CA PHE A 124 18.92 -7.23 -11.98
C PHE A 124 18.30 -8.62 -11.97
N GLN A 125 18.94 -9.61 -12.60
CA GLN A 125 18.46 -10.99 -12.63
C GLN A 125 18.24 -11.55 -11.23
N ARG A 126 19.21 -11.41 -10.31
CA ARG A 126 19.06 -11.88 -8.91
C ARG A 126 17.90 -11.21 -8.18
N LYS A 127 17.65 -9.92 -8.43
CA LYS A 127 16.50 -9.21 -7.84
C LYS A 127 15.18 -9.68 -8.44
N PHE A 128 15.16 -9.93 -9.75
CA PHE A 128 13.99 -10.44 -10.45
C PHE A 128 13.64 -11.86 -9.99
N GLU A 129 14.62 -12.75 -9.81
CA GLU A 129 14.41 -14.09 -9.26
C GLU A 129 13.74 -14.05 -7.88
N ARG A 130 14.15 -13.11 -7.01
CA ARG A 130 13.51 -12.92 -5.70
C ARG A 130 12.05 -12.48 -5.82
N LEU A 131 11.73 -11.62 -6.78
CA LEU A 131 10.36 -11.22 -7.07
C LEU A 131 9.53 -12.42 -7.55
N VAL A 132 10.07 -13.24 -8.46
CA VAL A 132 9.42 -14.45 -8.96
C VAL A 132 9.14 -15.44 -7.83
N VAL A 133 10.11 -15.69 -6.96
CA VAL A 133 9.95 -16.56 -5.78
C VAL A 133 8.81 -16.07 -4.88
N LEU A 134 8.80 -14.77 -4.56
CA LEU A 134 7.75 -14.19 -3.73
C LEU A 134 6.37 -14.36 -4.37
N ASP A 135 6.20 -13.91 -5.62
CA ASP A 135 4.91 -13.92 -6.30
C ASP A 135 4.38 -15.34 -6.51
N TYR A 136 5.28 -16.30 -6.74
CA TYR A 136 4.91 -17.70 -6.86
C TYR A 136 4.42 -18.28 -5.52
N ILE A 137 5.15 -18.03 -4.43
CA ILE A 137 4.81 -18.54 -3.08
C ILE A 137 3.46 -17.98 -2.59
N ILE A 138 3.22 -16.68 -2.78
CA ILE A 138 1.95 -16.06 -2.35
C ILE A 138 0.83 -16.26 -3.37
N ARG A 139 1.13 -16.90 -4.51
CA ARG A 139 0.27 -17.03 -5.68
C ARG A 139 -0.37 -15.69 -6.05
N ASN A 140 0.47 -14.69 -6.28
CA ASN A 140 0.01 -13.35 -6.63
C ASN A 140 -0.82 -13.40 -7.92
N THR A 141 -2.07 -12.94 -7.85
CA THR A 141 -3.00 -13.00 -8.97
C THR A 141 -2.98 -11.75 -9.84
N ASP A 142 -2.26 -10.69 -9.43
CA ASP A 142 -2.29 -9.36 -10.06
C ASP A 142 -0.91 -8.79 -10.45
N ARG A 143 0.10 -9.63 -10.64
CA ARG A 143 1.41 -9.15 -11.09
C ARG A 143 1.40 -8.87 -12.59
N ASN A 144 1.80 -7.65 -12.95
CA ASN A 144 2.11 -7.22 -14.32
C ASN A 144 3.29 -6.22 -14.27
N ASN A 145 3.86 -5.84 -15.43
CA ASN A 145 5.02 -4.94 -15.49
C ASN A 145 4.78 -3.49 -15.03
N GLY A 146 3.52 -3.08 -14.85
CA GLY A 146 3.17 -1.78 -14.23
C GLY A 146 3.07 -1.84 -12.70
N ASN A 147 3.09 -3.03 -12.10
CA ASN A 147 2.84 -3.22 -10.67
C ASN A 147 4.10 -3.57 -9.86
N TRP A 148 5.29 -3.50 -10.46
CA TRP A 148 6.56 -3.61 -9.73
C TRP A 148 7.53 -2.54 -10.24
N LEU A 149 8.42 -2.12 -9.36
CA LEU A 149 9.26 -0.96 -9.58
C LEU A 149 10.73 -1.35 -9.64
N ILE A 150 11.49 -0.62 -10.44
CA ILE A 150 12.93 -0.75 -10.54
C ILE A 150 13.55 0.61 -10.21
N LYS A 151 14.62 0.59 -9.41
CA LYS A 151 15.50 1.73 -9.23
C LYS A 151 16.81 1.46 -9.97
N TYR A 152 17.14 2.33 -10.91
CA TYR A 152 18.34 2.24 -11.73
C TYR A 152 19.03 3.62 -11.78
N ASP A 153 20.25 3.71 -11.24
CA ASP A 153 21.06 4.93 -11.24
C ASP A 153 22.07 4.88 -12.40
N LYS A 154 21.77 5.55 -13.50
CA LYS A 154 22.65 5.64 -14.68
C LYS A 154 24.00 6.29 -14.37
N THR A 155 24.00 7.29 -13.49
CA THR A 155 25.20 8.07 -13.13
C THR A 155 26.28 7.26 -12.40
N ALA A 156 25.92 6.11 -11.82
CA ALA A 156 26.90 5.20 -11.25
C ALA A 156 27.72 4.49 -12.34
N CYS A 157 27.11 4.18 -13.49
CA CYS A 157 27.75 3.46 -14.59
C CYS A 157 28.73 4.34 -15.38
N ASP A 158 28.47 5.65 -15.47
CA ASP A 158 29.31 6.60 -16.22
C ASP A 158 30.56 7.05 -15.45
N ARG A 159 30.63 6.82 -14.13
CA ARG A 159 31.81 7.14 -13.31
C ARG A 159 32.88 6.06 -13.31
N ASP A 160 32.52 4.85 -13.72
CA ASP A 160 33.40 3.68 -13.80
C ASP A 160 33.87 3.38 -15.25
N ARG A 161 33.59 4.29 -16.20
CA ARG A 161 34.12 4.30 -17.58
C ARG A 161 35.23 5.33 -17.73
#